data_AF-A0A2E5MPI8-F1
#
_entry.id   AF-A0A2E5MPI8-F1
#
_cell.length_a   1.000
_cell.length_b   1.000
_cell.length_c   1.000
_cell.angle_alpha   90.00
_cell.angle_beta   90.00
_cell.angle_gamma   90.00
#
_symmetry.space_group_name_H-M   'P 1'
#
loop_
_entity.id
_entity.type
_entity.pdbx_description
1 polymer ?
#
loop_
_entity_poly.entity_id
_entity_poly.type
_entity_poly.pdbx_seq_one_letter_code
_entity_poly.pdbx_strand_id
1 'polypeptide(L)'
;MIALLEIELEGFLSSTLATVVGGLTLAIIVFFIREKVCPVPNVNGRWYFEMKSLKTAFNPYRNMVLRYEVMLWREGMAIRGTAEKFYEFTHESGTKEYVGPERTRAKVEGFIQKNYLGKDRIIIHIVENGHGRESTNFHELKFESKVKMNGHFTSMVAKQSGNVTWQRTPF
;
A
#
# COMPACT_ATOMS: atom_id res chain seq x y z
N MET A 1 -26.16 60.78 -7.40
CA MET A 1 -26.67 59.44 -7.78
C MET A 1 -25.66 58.68 -8.63
N ILE A 2 -25.14 59.25 -9.74
CA ILE A 2 -24.14 58.59 -10.61
C ILE A 2 -22.81 58.29 -9.90
N ALA A 3 -22.22 59.28 -9.20
CA ALA A 3 -20.96 59.09 -8.47
C ALA A 3 -21.03 58.07 -7.33
N LEU A 4 -22.22 57.85 -6.75
CA LEU A 4 -22.42 56.86 -5.68
C LEU A 4 -22.44 55.44 -6.27
N LEU A 5 -23.03 55.29 -7.46
CA LEU A 5 -23.06 54.04 -8.21
C LEU A 5 -21.66 53.63 -8.70
N GLU A 6 -20.83 54.59 -9.13
CA GLU A 6 -19.44 54.35 -9.54
C GLU A 6 -18.59 53.84 -8.37
N ILE A 7 -18.72 54.44 -7.19
CA ILE A 7 -17.98 54.00 -5.98
C ILE A 7 -18.41 52.60 -5.55
N GLU A 8 -19.70 52.29 -5.57
CA GLU A 8 -20.21 50.95 -5.26
C GLU A 8 -19.70 49.90 -6.26
N LEU A 9 -19.64 50.24 -7.55
CA LEU A 9 -19.12 49.36 -8.59
C LEU A 9 -17.62 49.10 -8.44
N GLU A 10 -16.82 50.12 -8.13
CA GLU A 10 -15.38 49.96 -7.86
C GLU A 10 -15.11 49.10 -6.62
N GLY A 11 -15.87 49.31 -5.53
CA GLY A 11 -15.77 48.49 -4.32
C GLY A 11 -16.16 47.03 -4.57
N PHE A 12 -17.20 46.80 -5.37
CA PHE A 12 -17.63 45.48 -5.79
C PHE A 12 -16.59 44.77 -6.67
N LEU A 13 -16.02 45.47 -7.66
CA LEU A 13 -14.98 44.92 -8.53
C LEU A 13 -13.70 44.59 -7.76
N SER A 14 -13.27 45.48 -6.86
CA SER A 14 -12.09 45.28 -6.02
C SER A 14 -12.23 44.07 -5.08
N SER A 15 -13.37 43.95 -4.40
CA SER A 15 -13.64 42.81 -3.51
C SER A 15 -13.78 41.48 -4.27
N THR A 16 -14.40 41.51 -5.45
CA THR A 16 -14.49 40.34 -6.34
C THR A 16 -13.11 39.92 -6.81
N LEU A 17 -12.29 40.87 -7.29
CA LEU A 17 -10.92 40.59 -7.75
C LEU A 17 -10.06 40.02 -6.61
N ALA A 18 -10.13 40.62 -5.41
CA ALA A 18 -9.41 40.13 -4.24
C ALA A 18 -9.80 38.68 -3.89
N THR A 19 -11.10 38.35 -3.98
CA THR A 19 -11.60 37.00 -3.71
C THR A 19 -11.10 35.99 -4.75
N VAL A 20 -11.13 36.35 -6.03
CA VAL A 20 -10.62 35.50 -7.12
C VAL A 20 -9.12 35.24 -6.96
N VAL A 21 -8.34 36.31 -6.69
CA VAL A 21 -6.89 36.20 -6.46
C VAL A 21 -6.59 35.36 -5.22
N GLY A 22 -7.35 35.55 -4.14
CA GLY A 22 -7.24 34.75 -2.93
C GLY A 22 -7.50 33.25 -3.17
N GLY A 23 -8.57 32.93 -3.90
CA GLY A 23 -8.91 31.56 -4.28
C GLY A 23 -7.83 30.91 -5.16
N LEU A 24 -7.31 31.65 -6.14
CA LEU A 24 -6.23 31.17 -7.01
C LEU A 24 -4.94 30.91 -6.22
N THR A 25 -4.58 31.82 -5.32
CA THR A 25 -3.39 31.69 -4.47
C THR A 25 -3.49 30.46 -3.57
N LEU A 26 -4.65 30.24 -2.94
CA LEU A 26 -4.89 29.05 -2.11
C LEU A 26 -4.81 27.76 -2.93
N ALA A 27 -5.41 27.75 -4.14
CA ALA A 27 -5.35 26.58 -5.02
C ALA A 27 -3.89 26.23 -5.40
N ILE A 28 -3.08 27.24 -5.71
CA ILE A 28 -1.65 27.07 -6.00
C ILE A 28 -0.91 26.48 -4.79
N ILE A 29 -1.13 27.01 -3.59
CA ILE A 29 -0.50 26.51 -2.35
C ILE A 29 -0.88 25.05 -2.11
N VAL A 30 -2.17 24.70 -2.19
CA VAL A 30 -2.65 23.33 -1.99
C VAL A 30 -2.07 22.38 -3.03
N PHE A 31 -1.96 22.81 -4.29
CA PHE A 31 -1.32 22.02 -5.35
C PHE A 31 0.15 21.72 -5.02
N PHE A 32 0.93 22.74 -4.63
CA PHE A 32 2.33 22.54 -4.26
C PHE A 32 2.52 21.64 -3.04
N ILE A 33 1.67 21.78 -2.01
CA ILE A 33 1.71 20.90 -0.83
C ILE A 33 1.44 19.45 -1.26
N ARG A 34 0.39 19.22 -2.05
CA ARG A 34 0.01 17.87 -2.50
C ARG A 34 1.12 17.21 -3.32
N GLU A 35 1.75 17.96 -4.21
CA GLU A 35 2.73 17.40 -5.16
C GLU A 35 4.14 17.27 -4.56
N LYS A 36 4.59 18.25 -3.77
CA LYS A 36 5.97 18.31 -3.26
C LYS A 36 6.13 17.81 -1.84
N VAL A 37 5.17 18.09 -0.95
CA VAL A 37 5.29 17.75 0.48
C VAL A 37 4.78 16.32 0.73
N CYS A 38 3.75 15.88 0.01
CA CYS A 38 3.12 14.57 0.22
C CYS A 38 3.15 13.66 -1.03
N PRO A 39 4.32 13.42 -1.67
CA PRO A 39 4.40 12.60 -2.87
C PRO A 39 3.95 11.16 -2.62
N VAL A 40 3.40 10.51 -3.64
CA VAL A 40 3.01 9.09 -3.53
C VAL A 40 4.26 8.23 -3.38
N PRO A 41 4.33 7.33 -2.37
CA PRO A 41 5.51 6.53 -2.14
C PRO A 41 5.77 5.56 -3.29
N ASN A 42 7.06 5.33 -3.58
CA ASN A 42 7.46 4.46 -4.69
C ASN A 42 7.46 2.98 -4.30
N VAL A 43 6.39 2.29 -4.68
CA VAL A 43 6.25 0.83 -4.51
C VAL A 43 6.82 0.01 -5.67
N ASN A 44 7.21 0.64 -6.79
CA ASN A 44 7.53 -0.10 -8.02
C ASN A 44 8.80 -0.93 -7.87
N GLY A 45 8.85 -2.08 -8.55
CA GLY A 45 10.00 -2.97 -8.62
C GLY A 45 9.87 -4.18 -7.71
N ARG A 46 11.02 -4.81 -7.44
CA ARG A 46 11.13 -6.04 -6.67
C ARG A 46 11.03 -5.80 -5.17
N TRP A 47 10.35 -6.70 -4.49
CA TRP A 47 10.23 -6.77 -3.03
C TRP A 47 10.29 -8.23 -2.59
N TYR A 48 10.64 -8.42 -1.33
CA TYR A 48 10.54 -9.68 -0.63
C TYR A 48 9.66 -9.46 0.58
N PHE A 49 8.76 -10.39 0.88
CA PHE A 49 8.01 -10.32 2.13
C PHE A 49 8.10 -11.62 2.92
N GLU A 50 8.08 -11.48 4.24
CA GLU A 50 8.04 -12.56 5.20
C GLU A 50 6.75 -12.44 6.02
N MET A 51 5.97 -13.51 6.07
CA MET A 51 4.77 -13.63 6.91
C MET A 51 5.09 -14.53 8.10
N LYS A 52 4.76 -14.08 9.31
CA LYS A 52 4.84 -14.90 10.53
C LYS A 52 3.46 -15.11 11.11
N SER A 53 2.97 -16.35 11.05
CA SER A 53 1.65 -16.73 11.56
C SER A 53 1.66 -16.78 13.09
N LEU A 54 0.92 -15.87 13.73
CA LEU A 54 0.82 -15.81 15.19
C LEU A 54 -0.46 -16.50 15.70
N LYS A 55 -1.57 -16.32 14.99
CA LYS A 55 -2.86 -16.95 15.29
C LYS A 55 -3.30 -17.79 14.09
N THR A 56 -3.82 -18.97 14.37
CA THR A 56 -4.31 -19.93 13.36
C THR A 56 -5.34 -20.85 14.01
N ALA A 57 -6.35 -21.26 13.27
CA ALA A 57 -7.28 -22.32 13.68
C ALA A 57 -6.68 -23.72 13.52
N PHE A 58 -5.60 -23.85 12.74
CA PHE A 58 -4.91 -25.12 12.48
C PHE A 58 -3.51 -25.09 13.11
N ASN A 59 -3.32 -25.90 14.15
CA ASN A 59 -2.11 -25.90 14.99
C ASN A 59 -0.79 -26.08 14.23
N PRO A 60 -0.69 -26.91 13.16
CA PRO A 60 0.56 -27.06 12.40
C PRO A 60 1.12 -25.75 11.84
N TYR A 61 0.26 -24.74 11.64
CA TYR A 61 0.69 -23.45 11.11
C TYR A 61 1.05 -22.41 12.17
N ARG A 62 1.05 -22.77 13.45
CA ARG A 62 1.46 -21.86 14.51
C ARG A 62 2.95 -21.57 14.36
N ASN A 63 3.32 -20.28 14.38
CA ASN A 63 4.68 -19.81 14.13
C ASN A 63 5.24 -20.20 12.75
N MET A 64 4.36 -20.50 11.78
CA MET A 64 4.77 -20.73 10.40
C MET A 64 5.35 -19.46 9.79
N VAL A 65 6.46 -19.62 9.08
CA VAL A 65 7.13 -18.53 8.35
C VAL A 65 7.05 -18.81 6.86
N LEU A 66 6.49 -17.88 6.10
CA LEU A 66 6.46 -17.96 4.65
C LEU A 66 7.23 -16.79 4.05
N ARG A 67 7.99 -17.02 2.97
CA ARG A 67 8.66 -15.94 2.24
C ARG A 67 8.37 -16.00 0.75
N TYR A 68 8.20 -14.80 0.20
CA TYR A 68 7.79 -14.58 -1.17
C TYR A 68 8.64 -13.50 -1.82
N GLU A 69 8.88 -13.66 -3.12
CA GLU A 69 9.43 -12.63 -3.99
C GLU A 69 8.27 -12.01 -4.78
N VAL A 70 8.24 -10.69 -4.89
CA VAL A 70 7.14 -9.94 -5.49
C VAL A 70 7.66 -8.89 -6.45
N MET A 71 7.01 -8.79 -7.60
CA MET A 71 7.18 -7.69 -8.54
C MET A 71 5.94 -6.82 -8.48
N LEU A 72 6.12 -5.56 -8.07
CA LEU A 72 5.03 -4.57 -7.97
C LEU A 72 5.21 -3.46 -9.00
N TRP A 73 4.11 -2.95 -9.53
CA TRP A 73 4.02 -1.69 -10.24
C TRP A 73 2.75 -0.95 -9.84
N ARG A 74 2.70 0.35 -10.10
CA ARG A 74 1.58 1.20 -9.73
C ARG A 74 0.92 1.83 -10.96
N GLU A 75 -0.38 2.00 -10.86
CA GLU A 75 -1.23 2.73 -11.79
C GLU A 75 -1.98 3.79 -10.97
N GLY A 76 -1.40 4.98 -10.85
CA GLY A 76 -1.87 6.00 -9.90
C GLY A 76 -1.71 5.53 -8.44
N MET A 77 -2.83 5.39 -7.74
CA MET A 77 -2.89 4.84 -6.37
C MET A 77 -3.10 3.32 -6.34
N ALA A 78 -3.46 2.70 -7.46
CA ALA A 78 -3.63 1.27 -7.55
C ALA A 78 -2.26 0.58 -7.63
N ILE A 79 -2.16 -0.57 -6.96
CA ILE A 79 -0.99 -1.45 -7.00
C ILE A 79 -1.40 -2.72 -7.74
N ARG A 80 -0.50 -3.18 -8.60
CA ARG A 80 -0.59 -4.43 -9.34
C ARG A 80 0.74 -5.16 -9.21
N GLY A 81 0.69 -6.47 -9.31
CA GLY A 81 1.89 -7.27 -9.16
C GLY A 81 1.67 -8.77 -9.30
N THR A 82 2.80 -9.47 -9.24
CA THR A 82 2.83 -10.93 -9.14
C THR A 82 3.83 -11.33 -8.06
N ALA A 83 3.53 -12.42 -7.37
CA ALA A 83 4.38 -12.97 -6.32
C ALA A 83 4.68 -14.44 -6.58
N GLU A 84 5.80 -14.91 -6.06
CA GLU A 84 6.18 -16.33 -6.04
C GLU A 84 6.63 -16.73 -4.64
N LYS A 85 6.07 -17.82 -4.13
CA LYS A 85 6.51 -18.44 -2.88
C LYS A 85 7.81 -19.18 -3.13
N PHE A 86 8.85 -18.88 -2.35
CA PHE A 86 10.16 -19.55 -2.47
C PHE A 86 10.62 -20.22 -1.18
N TYR A 87 10.00 -19.92 -0.03
CA TYR A 87 10.39 -20.49 1.25
C TYR A 87 9.19 -20.68 2.17
N GLU A 88 9.21 -21.77 2.91
CA GLU A 88 8.23 -22.13 3.91
C GLU A 88 8.90 -22.83 5.08
N PHE A 89 8.54 -22.45 6.30
CA PHE A 89 8.93 -23.15 7.51
C PHE A 89 7.68 -23.44 8.34
N THR A 90 7.48 -24.70 8.68
CA THR A 90 6.45 -25.16 9.61
C THR A 90 7.09 -25.95 10.74
N HIS A 91 6.47 -25.96 11.92
CA HIS A 91 6.98 -26.72 13.06
C HIS A 91 6.97 -28.24 12.79
N GLU A 92 6.03 -28.75 11.99
CA GLU A 92 5.86 -30.18 11.74
C GLU A 92 6.69 -30.69 10.57
N SER A 93 6.74 -29.95 9.45
CA SER A 93 7.42 -30.39 8.23
C SER A 93 8.82 -29.78 8.07
N GLY A 94 9.24 -28.90 8.99
CA GLY A 94 10.52 -28.22 8.95
C GLY A 94 10.59 -27.15 7.85
N THR A 95 11.80 -26.91 7.35
CA THR A 95 12.09 -25.92 6.31
C THR A 95 11.95 -26.52 4.92
N LYS A 96 11.28 -25.82 4.03
CA LYS A 96 11.15 -26.15 2.61
C LYS A 96 11.47 -24.93 1.75
N GLU A 97 12.45 -25.09 0.87
CA GLU A 97 12.79 -24.13 -0.17
C GLU A 97 12.22 -24.60 -1.51
N TYR A 98 11.57 -23.69 -2.23
CA TYR A 98 10.96 -23.97 -3.53
C TYR A 98 11.83 -23.37 -4.64
N VAL A 99 12.32 -24.23 -5.54
CA VAL A 99 13.17 -23.85 -6.67
C VAL A 99 12.47 -24.15 -7.99
N GLY A 100 12.51 -23.21 -8.92
CA GLY A 100 11.99 -23.39 -10.28
C GLY A 100 10.49 -23.70 -10.31
N PRO A 101 10.06 -24.82 -10.92
CA PRO A 101 8.65 -25.11 -11.18
C PRO A 101 7.82 -25.41 -9.92
N GLU A 102 8.46 -25.67 -8.78
CA GLU A 102 7.75 -25.90 -7.52
C GLU A 102 7.26 -24.60 -6.85
N ARG A 103 7.68 -23.45 -7.37
CA ARG A 103 7.24 -22.15 -6.86
C ARG A 103 5.77 -21.92 -7.20
N THR A 104 5.00 -21.58 -6.17
CA THR A 104 3.58 -21.23 -6.35
C THR A 104 3.47 -19.76 -6.70
N ARG A 105 2.82 -19.46 -7.83
CA ARG A 105 2.59 -18.09 -8.29
C ARG A 105 1.30 -17.52 -7.70
N ALA A 106 1.34 -16.23 -7.39
CA ALA A 106 0.21 -15.47 -6.88
C ALA A 106 0.05 -14.14 -7.63
N LYS A 107 -1.19 -13.67 -7.72
CA LYS A 107 -1.54 -12.34 -8.22
C LYS A 107 -1.62 -11.38 -7.04
N VAL A 108 -1.12 -10.17 -7.24
CA VAL A 108 -1.10 -9.12 -6.23
C VAL A 108 -1.85 -7.91 -6.74
N GLU A 109 -2.83 -7.46 -5.97
CA GLU A 109 -3.60 -6.25 -6.22
C GLU A 109 -3.67 -5.42 -4.94
N GLY A 110 -3.80 -4.12 -5.06
CA GLY A 110 -3.88 -3.29 -3.87
C GLY A 110 -4.08 -1.82 -4.18
N PHE A 111 -4.00 -1.00 -3.14
CA PHE A 111 -4.06 0.45 -3.26
C PHE A 111 -3.31 1.15 -2.14
N ILE A 112 -2.84 2.35 -2.43
CA ILE A 112 -2.24 3.27 -1.46
C ILE A 112 -3.33 4.21 -0.95
N GLN A 113 -3.58 4.15 0.36
CA GLN A 113 -4.44 5.10 1.05
C GLN A 113 -3.59 6.24 1.61
N LYS A 114 -3.70 7.40 0.95
CA LYS A 114 -3.07 8.65 1.40
C LYS A 114 -3.61 9.10 2.73
N ASN A 115 -2.72 9.47 3.65
CA ASN A 115 -3.09 10.13 4.89
C ASN A 115 -2.31 11.44 5.03
N TYR A 116 -2.98 12.57 4.87
CA TYR A 116 -2.33 13.89 4.90
C TYR A 116 -1.80 14.28 6.29
N LEU A 117 -2.32 13.68 7.36
CA LEU A 117 -1.95 13.98 8.75
C LEU A 117 -1.15 12.84 9.40
N GLY A 118 -0.76 11.82 8.65
CA GLY A 118 -0.11 10.63 9.19
C GLY A 118 0.64 9.81 8.16
N LYS A 119 0.99 8.58 8.51
CA LYS A 119 1.63 7.65 7.57
C LYS A 119 0.61 7.08 6.59
N ASP A 120 0.96 7.10 5.31
CA ASP A 120 0.22 6.41 4.25
C ASP A 120 0.06 4.92 4.61
N ARG A 121 -1.14 4.37 4.34
CA ARG A 121 -1.43 2.93 4.49
C ARG A 121 -1.42 2.28 3.12
N ILE A 122 -0.94 1.05 3.05
CA ILE A 122 -1.01 0.24 1.84
C ILE A 122 -1.84 -0.98 2.13
N ILE A 123 -2.83 -1.20 1.29
CA ILE A 123 -3.67 -2.38 1.34
C ILE A 123 -3.29 -3.27 0.17
N ILE A 124 -2.88 -4.50 0.47
CA ILE A 124 -2.52 -5.49 -0.54
C ILE A 124 -3.42 -6.73 -0.37
N HIS A 125 -3.97 -7.18 -1.47
CA HIS A 125 -4.71 -8.42 -1.63
C HIS A 125 -3.89 -9.35 -2.53
N ILE A 126 -3.58 -10.54 -2.02
CA ILE A 126 -2.79 -11.55 -2.73
C ILE A 126 -3.67 -12.77 -2.91
N VAL A 127 -3.82 -13.22 -4.16
CA VAL A 127 -4.51 -14.45 -4.52
C VAL A 127 -3.47 -15.46 -4.99
N GLU A 128 -3.27 -16.50 -4.20
CA GLU A 128 -2.36 -17.61 -4.49
C GLU A 128 -3.16 -18.81 -5.00
N ASN A 129 -2.71 -19.42 -6.09
CA ASN A 129 -3.31 -20.64 -6.61
C ASN A 129 -2.39 -21.83 -6.30
N GLY A 130 -2.63 -22.44 -5.13
CA GLY A 130 -1.82 -23.54 -4.61
C GLY A 130 -2.67 -24.79 -4.41
N HIS A 131 -2.14 -25.96 -4.79
CA HIS A 131 -2.74 -27.27 -4.51
C HIS A 131 -4.23 -27.40 -4.91
N GLY A 132 -4.61 -26.82 -6.06
CA GLY A 132 -5.96 -26.94 -6.60
C GLY A 132 -7.02 -26.04 -5.95
N ARG A 133 -6.62 -25.09 -5.10
CA ARG A 133 -7.54 -24.10 -4.51
C ARG A 133 -6.93 -22.70 -4.51
N GLU A 134 -7.74 -21.71 -4.84
CA GLU A 134 -7.38 -20.31 -4.63
C GLU A 134 -7.44 -19.97 -3.14
N SER A 135 -6.42 -19.28 -2.68
CA SER A 135 -6.36 -18.75 -1.32
C SER A 135 -6.00 -17.28 -1.32
N THR A 136 -6.60 -16.56 -0.39
CA THR A 136 -6.50 -15.12 -0.28
C THR A 136 -5.74 -14.74 0.99
N ASN A 137 -4.75 -13.87 0.81
CA ASN A 137 -4.07 -13.15 1.88
C ASN A 137 -4.31 -11.65 1.74
N PHE A 138 -4.57 -10.99 2.86
CA PHE A 138 -4.80 -9.56 2.92
C PHE A 138 -3.79 -8.92 3.86
N HIS A 139 -3.04 -7.94 3.36
CA HIS A 139 -2.01 -7.23 4.12
C HIS A 139 -2.39 -5.76 4.30
N GLU A 140 -2.23 -5.29 5.52
CA GLU A 140 -2.24 -3.87 5.84
C GLU A 140 -0.82 -3.46 6.22
N LEU A 141 -0.20 -2.59 5.42
CA LEU A 141 1.20 -2.19 5.56
C LEU A 141 1.31 -0.68 5.80
N LYS A 142 2.38 -0.29 6.49
CA LYS A 142 2.84 1.09 6.62
C LYS A 142 4.31 1.16 6.24
N PHE A 143 4.72 2.25 5.57
CA PHE A 143 6.13 2.50 5.31
C PHE A 143 6.87 2.78 6.62
N GLU A 144 7.91 2.00 6.87
CA GLU A 144 8.91 2.31 7.89
C GLU A 144 10.05 3.13 7.27
N SER A 145 10.44 2.77 6.04
CA SER A 145 11.43 3.50 5.24
C SER A 145 11.14 3.31 3.74
N LYS A 146 11.94 3.93 2.87
CA LYS A 146 11.82 3.75 1.40
C LYS A 146 12.04 2.30 0.95
N VAL A 147 12.70 1.48 1.78
CA VAL A 147 13.08 0.10 1.45
C VAL A 147 12.38 -0.94 2.30
N LYS A 148 11.56 -0.53 3.28
CA LYS A 148 10.94 -1.42 4.26
C LYS A 148 9.51 -0.99 4.62
N MET A 149 8.60 -1.97 4.64
CA MET A 149 7.22 -1.80 5.07
C MET A 149 6.87 -2.88 6.08
N ASN A 150 6.13 -2.54 7.13
CA ASN A 150 5.67 -3.50 8.13
C ASN A 150 4.16 -3.39 8.30
N GLY A 151 3.57 -4.48 8.76
CA GLY A 151 2.20 -4.47 9.22
C GLY A 151 1.67 -5.84 9.55
N HIS A 152 0.39 -6.07 9.27
CA HIS A 152 -0.31 -7.28 9.64
C HIS A 152 -0.91 -7.94 8.41
N PHE A 153 -1.02 -9.26 8.47
CA PHE A 153 -1.77 -10.02 7.47
C PHE A 153 -2.93 -10.77 8.10
N THR A 154 -3.95 -11.02 7.29
CA THR A 154 -5.04 -11.96 7.56
C THR A 154 -5.20 -12.88 6.35
N SER A 155 -5.38 -14.17 6.59
CA SER A 155 -5.57 -15.17 5.55
C SER A 155 -6.88 -15.92 5.75
N MET A 156 -7.51 -16.29 4.63
CA MET A 156 -8.62 -17.26 4.66
C MET A 156 -8.11 -18.69 4.90
N VAL A 157 -6.83 -18.97 4.62
CA VAL A 157 -6.22 -20.26 4.94
C VAL A 157 -6.14 -20.40 6.45
N ALA A 158 -6.79 -21.44 6.99
CA ALA A 158 -6.81 -21.76 8.42
C ALA A 158 -7.13 -20.57 9.36
N LYS A 159 -7.83 -19.54 8.87
CA LYS A 159 -8.12 -18.29 9.60
C LYS A 159 -6.86 -17.69 10.25
N GLN A 160 -5.77 -17.63 9.48
CA GLN A 160 -4.48 -17.17 9.99
C GLN A 160 -4.42 -15.64 10.10
N SER A 161 -3.70 -15.17 11.12
CA SER A 161 -3.27 -13.78 11.19
C SER A 161 -1.92 -13.66 11.89
N GLY A 162 -1.24 -12.57 11.60
CA GLY A 162 0.07 -12.31 12.17
C GLY A 162 0.74 -11.09 11.56
N ASN A 163 2.06 -11.07 11.63
CA ASN A 163 2.86 -9.95 11.18
C ASN A 163 3.43 -10.23 9.79
N VAL A 164 3.59 -9.16 9.02
CA VAL A 164 4.22 -9.21 7.71
C VAL A 164 5.22 -8.07 7.57
N THR A 165 6.40 -8.41 7.06
CA THR A 165 7.49 -7.47 6.78
C THR A 165 7.84 -7.56 5.31
N TRP A 166 7.95 -6.41 4.65
CA TRP A 166 8.37 -6.28 3.27
C TRP A 166 9.69 -5.52 3.21
N GLN A 167 10.62 -5.98 2.39
CA GLN A 167 11.92 -5.34 2.18
C GLN A 167 12.40 -5.48 0.74
N ARG A 168 13.27 -4.57 0.30
CA ARG A 168 13.86 -4.61 -1.05
C ARG A 168 14.97 -5.67 -1.21
N THR A 169 15.57 -6.09 -0.11
CA THR A 169 16.63 -7.10 -0.06
C THR A 169 16.05 -8.47 0.33
N PRO A 170 16.63 -9.59 -0.13
CA PRO A 170 16.27 -10.92 0.36
C PRO A 170 16.41 -11.04 1.89
N PHE A 171 15.66 -11.98 2.49
CA PHE A 171 15.71 -12.31 3.92
C PHE A 171 16.75 -13.36 4.25
#